data_AF-A0A7Y7DE48-F1
#
_entry.id   AF-A0A7Y7DE48-F1
#
_cell.length_a   1.000
_cell.length_b   1.000
_cell.length_c   1.000
_cell.angle_alpha   90.00
_cell.angle_beta   90.00
_cell.angle_gamma   90.00
#
_symmetry.space_group_name_H-M   'P 1'
#
loop_
_entity.id
_entity.type
_entity.pdbx_description
1 polymer ?
#
loop_
_entity_poly.entity_id
_entity_poly.type
_entity_poly.pdbx_seq_one_letter_code
_entity_poly.pdbx_strand_id
1 'polypeptide(L)'
;MSDHSTENTLKNWGFLIVLALVWGSSFILIKRGLTVFSPGELGAFRIVAAASFLLPISLTGVRRLTSVQIQNLILVGLVGSFIPAFLFAKAQTQLSSSLTGVLNALTPLFVVLVGAIFFKSKITRRNALGLAIAFVGVAVLVLVKEGSGFGALSEINAYAFFVILACTC
;
A
#
# COMPACT_ATOMS: atom_id res chain seq x y z
N MET A 1 -9.35 19.37 30.74
CA MET A 1 -8.28 18.48 30.25
C MET A 1 -8.78 17.53 29.14
N SER A 2 -9.66 17.99 28.24
CA SER A 2 -10.36 17.12 27.26
C SER A 2 -10.44 17.71 25.84
N ASP A 3 -9.81 18.85 25.57
CA ASP A 3 -9.99 19.58 24.30
C ASP A 3 -8.85 19.34 23.28
N HIS A 4 -7.62 19.03 23.75
CA HIS A 4 -6.49 18.76 22.87
C HIS A 4 -6.53 17.39 22.16
N SER A 5 -7.37 16.45 22.59
CA SER A 5 -7.51 15.15 21.92
C SER A 5 -8.40 15.23 20.66
N THR A 6 -9.45 16.07 20.68
CA THR A 6 -10.42 16.24 19.60
C THR A 6 -9.87 17.04 18.43
N GLU A 7 -9.10 18.10 18.68
CA GLU A 7 -8.50 18.93 17.62
C GLU A 7 -7.50 18.12 16.78
N ASN A 8 -6.70 17.27 17.43
CA ASN A 8 -5.81 16.34 16.76
C ASN A 8 -6.59 15.24 16.03
N THR A 9 -7.74 14.82 16.57
CA THR A 9 -8.57 13.80 15.92
C THR A 9 -9.10 14.29 14.56
N LEU A 10 -9.63 15.51 14.47
CA LEU A 10 -10.11 16.05 13.19
C LEU A 10 -8.98 16.21 12.16
N LYS A 11 -7.82 16.70 12.60
CA LYS A 11 -6.60 16.78 11.76
C LYS A 11 -6.16 15.40 11.27
N ASN A 12 -6.17 14.39 12.14
CA ASN A 12 -5.84 13.02 11.80
C ASN A 12 -6.81 12.43 10.76
N TRP A 13 -8.12 12.65 10.92
CA TRP A 13 -9.11 12.24 9.92
C TRP A 13 -8.90 12.94 8.58
N GLY A 14 -8.57 14.24 8.60
CA GLY A 14 -8.18 14.99 7.41
C GLY A 14 -6.98 14.36 6.69
N PHE A 15 -5.92 14.01 7.44
CA PHE A 15 -4.76 13.30 6.87
C PHE A 15 -5.12 11.94 6.29
N LEU A 16 -6.00 11.17 6.95
CA LEU A 16 -6.44 9.87 6.43
C LEU A 16 -7.23 9.99 5.13
N ILE A 17 -8.08 11.01 4.99
CA ILE A 17 -8.83 11.27 3.76
C ILE A 17 -7.87 11.62 2.62
N VAL A 18 -6.94 12.56 2.86
CA VAL A 18 -5.93 12.94 1.85
C VAL A 18 -5.09 11.73 1.47
N LEU A 19 -4.64 10.95 2.44
CA LEU A 19 -3.88 9.73 2.22
C LEU A 19 -4.66 8.72 1.37
N ALA A 20 -5.95 8.50 1.68
CA ALA A 20 -6.81 7.60 0.92
C ALA A 20 -6.99 8.06 -0.53
N LEU A 21 -7.13 9.37 -0.78
CA LEU A 21 -7.22 9.92 -2.14
C LEU A 21 -5.91 9.76 -2.90
N VAL A 22 -4.77 10.05 -2.26
CA VAL A 22 -3.43 9.90 -2.87
C VAL A 22 -3.16 8.43 -3.22
N TRP A 23 -3.45 7.50 -2.30
CA TRP A 23 -3.24 6.07 -2.54
C TRP A 23 -4.23 5.49 -3.55
N GLY A 24 -5.51 5.85 -3.46
CA GLY A 24 -6.54 5.36 -4.37
C GLY A 24 -6.33 5.82 -5.80
N SER A 25 -6.02 7.12 -6.00
CA SER A 25 -5.73 7.67 -7.34
C SER A 25 -4.48 7.06 -7.96
N SER A 26 -3.46 6.74 -7.15
CA SER A 26 -2.22 6.14 -7.61
C SER A 26 -2.44 4.88 -8.46
N PHE A 27 -3.36 3.99 -8.10
CA PHE A 27 -3.64 2.79 -8.89
C PHE A 27 -4.26 3.09 -10.25
N ILE A 28 -5.05 4.15 -10.36
CA ILE A 28 -5.63 4.62 -11.63
C ILE A 28 -4.52 5.19 -12.51
N LEU A 29 -3.62 5.98 -11.93
CA LEU A 29 -2.48 6.57 -12.62
C LEU A 29 -1.51 5.50 -13.15
N ILE A 30 -1.25 4.44 -12.37
CA ILE A 30 -0.38 3.34 -12.83
C ILE A 30 -1.01 2.70 -14.08
N LYS A 31 -2.29 2.34 -14.05
CA LYS A 31 -2.97 1.70 -15.20
C LYS A 31 -3.00 2.61 -16.43
N ARG A 32 -3.18 3.92 -16.25
CA ARG A 32 -3.06 4.91 -17.32
C ARG A 32 -1.62 5.01 -17.84
N GLY A 33 -0.62 5.03 -16.96
CA GLY A 33 0.80 5.09 -17.33
C GLY A 33 1.26 3.87 -18.12
N LEU A 34 0.73 2.69 -17.82
CA LEU A 34 1.02 1.45 -18.56
C LEU A 34 0.54 1.46 -20.02
N THR A 35 -0.26 2.44 -20.43
CA THR A 35 -0.62 2.61 -21.85
C THR A 35 0.50 3.22 -22.69
N VAL A 36 1.48 3.85 -22.03
CA VAL A 36 2.62 4.53 -22.68
C VAL A 36 3.96 3.94 -22.27
N PHE A 37 4.10 3.53 -21.00
CA PHE A 37 5.36 3.03 -20.43
C PHE A 37 5.30 1.53 -20.16
N SER A 38 6.46 0.86 -20.26
CA SER A 38 6.58 -0.51 -19.77
C SER A 38 6.47 -0.56 -18.23
N PRO A 39 6.12 -1.72 -17.65
CA PRO A 39 5.96 -1.85 -16.19
C PRO A 39 7.25 -1.52 -15.42
N GLY A 40 8.41 -1.85 -16.00
CA GLY A 40 9.71 -1.55 -15.40
C GLY A 40 10.02 -0.06 -15.41
N GLU A 41 9.78 0.63 -16.53
CA GLU A 41 9.97 2.07 -16.64
C GLU A 41 9.04 2.84 -15.71
N LEU A 42 7.78 2.41 -15.62
CA LEU A 42 6.81 3.05 -14.74
C LEU A 42 7.18 2.89 -13.26
N GLY A 43 7.61 1.69 -12.86
CA GLY A 43 8.13 1.44 -11.52
C GLY A 43 9.37 2.29 -11.21
N ALA A 44 10.32 2.33 -12.14
CA ALA A 44 11.54 3.13 -12.01
C ALA A 44 11.22 4.63 -11.92
N PHE A 45 10.35 5.15 -12.78
CA PHE A 45 9.90 6.55 -12.75
C PHE A 45 9.29 6.90 -11.39
N ARG A 46 8.49 6.00 -10.82
CA ARG A 46 7.86 6.21 -9.52
C ARG A 46 8.89 6.34 -8.39
N ILE A 47 9.92 5.49 -8.40
CA ILE A 47 11.01 5.54 -7.40
C ILE A 47 11.91 6.75 -7.62
N VAL A 48 12.27 7.05 -8.87
CA VAL A 48 13.10 8.21 -9.20
C VAL A 48 12.37 9.51 -8.85
N ALA A 49 11.09 9.64 -9.17
CA ALA A 49 10.29 10.81 -8.82
C ALA A 49 10.18 10.98 -7.30
N ALA A 50 9.91 9.89 -6.56
CA ALA A 50 9.91 9.91 -5.11
C ALA A 50 11.29 10.32 -4.54
N ALA A 51 12.37 9.74 -5.07
CA ALA A 51 13.73 10.06 -4.67
C ALA A 51 14.06 11.53 -4.96
N SER A 52 13.82 12.04 -6.16
CA SER A 52 14.08 13.44 -6.53
C SER A 52 13.35 14.43 -5.64
N PHE A 53 12.12 14.10 -5.21
CA PHE A 53 11.35 14.94 -4.30
C PHE A 53 11.83 14.84 -2.85
N LEU A 54 12.13 13.63 -2.35
CA LEU A 54 12.51 13.42 -0.95
C LEU A 54 13.98 13.70 -0.66
N LEU A 55 14.87 13.53 -1.63
CA LEU A 55 16.32 13.68 -1.47
C LEU A 55 16.72 15.04 -0.90
N PRO A 56 16.29 16.21 -1.44
CA PRO A 56 16.70 17.51 -0.89
C PRO A 56 16.28 17.70 0.57
N ILE A 57 15.14 17.15 0.96
CA ILE A 57 14.63 17.22 2.35
C ILE A 57 15.43 16.28 3.25
N SER A 58 15.70 15.06 2.76
CA SER A 58 16.35 13.98 3.51
C SER A 58 17.84 14.24 3.80
N LEU A 59 18.54 14.99 2.94
CA LEU A 59 19.99 15.28 3.10
C LEU A 59 20.34 15.91 4.46
N THR A 60 19.43 16.70 5.03
CA THR A 60 19.63 17.33 6.36
C THR A 60 19.52 16.34 7.52
N GLY A 61 18.69 15.30 7.39
CA GLY A 61 18.46 14.28 8.41
C GLY A 61 19.45 13.12 8.34
N VAL A 62 19.86 12.71 7.12
CA VAL A 62 20.73 11.55 6.91
C VAL A 62 22.11 11.72 7.53
N ARG A 63 22.64 12.95 7.61
CA ARG A 63 23.93 13.25 8.26
C ARG A 63 23.98 12.92 9.75
N ARG A 64 22.83 12.75 10.40
CA ARG A 64 22.72 12.42 11.83
C ARG A 64 22.55 10.92 12.10
N LEU A 65 22.45 10.11 11.05
CA LEU A 65 22.18 8.68 11.17
C LEU A 65 23.47 7.88 11.36
N THR A 66 23.38 6.83 12.18
CA THR A 66 24.46 5.85 12.33
C THR A 66 24.50 4.89 11.14
N SER A 67 25.62 4.20 10.92
CA SER A 67 25.77 3.22 9.84
C SER A 67 24.67 2.13 9.86
N VAL A 68 24.28 1.68 11.05
CA VAL A 68 23.18 0.70 11.24
C VAL A 68 21.83 1.29 10.83
N GLN A 69 21.55 2.55 11.17
CA GLN A 69 20.31 3.21 10.79
C GLN A 69 20.21 3.41 9.27
N ILE A 70 21.34 3.70 8.61
CA ILE A 70 21.41 3.80 7.15
C ILE A 70 21.13 2.44 6.51
N GLN A 71 21.72 1.36 7.03
CA GLN A 71 21.44 0.01 6.53
C GLN A 71 19.96 -0.37 6.70
N ASN A 72 19.38 -0.10 7.86
CA ASN A 72 17.96 -0.35 8.10
C ASN A 72 17.07 0.50 7.18
N LEU A 73 17.43 1.76 6.93
CA LEU A 73 16.69 2.65 6.04
C LEU A 73 16.71 2.14 4.60
N ILE A 74 17.87 1.67 4.11
CA ILE A 74 18.01 1.07 2.79
C ILE A 74 17.15 -0.20 2.69
N LEU A 75 17.19 -1.07 3.70
CA LEU A 75 16.39 -2.29 3.73
C LEU A 75 14.89 -1.99 3.69
N VAL A 76 14.42 -1.07 4.54
CA VAL A 76 13.00 -0.68 4.59
C VAL A 76 12.58 0.02 3.30
N GLY A 77 13.42 0.87 2.70
CA GLY A 77 13.12 1.51 1.42
C GLY A 77 13.08 0.53 0.26
N LEU A 78 14.00 -0.44 0.24
CA LEU A 78 14.06 -1.46 -0.81
C LEU A 78 12.85 -2.41 -0.72
N VAL A 79 12.57 -2.92 0.48
CA VAL A 79 11.46 -3.85 0.69
C VAL A 79 10.13 -3.10 0.64
N GLY A 80 9.94 -2.05 1.42
CA GLY A 80 8.64 -1.39 1.56
C GLY A 80 8.25 -0.41 0.45
N SER A 81 9.16 -0.04 -0.46
CA SER A 81 8.83 0.93 -1.52
C SER A 81 9.34 0.53 -2.90
N PHE A 82 10.61 0.12 -3.02
CA PHE A 82 11.18 -0.26 -4.32
C PHE A 82 10.47 -1.50 -4.88
N ILE A 83 10.50 -2.63 -4.18
CA ILE A 83 9.89 -3.89 -4.66
C ILE A 83 8.39 -3.72 -4.98
N PRO A 84 7.56 -3.16 -4.08
CA PRO A 84 6.14 -2.93 -4.34
C PRO A 84 5.87 -2.10 -5.59
N ALA A 85 6.65 -1.05 -5.85
CA ALA A 85 6.43 -0.18 -7.02
C ALA A 85 6.49 -0.96 -8.34
N PHE A 86 7.45 -1.88 -8.49
CA PHE A 86 7.57 -2.73 -9.66
C PHE A 86 6.51 -3.84 -9.68
N LEU A 87 6.21 -4.42 -8.52
CA LEU A 87 5.20 -5.47 -8.41
C LEU A 87 3.80 -4.96 -8.77
N PHE A 88 3.40 -3.78 -8.28
CA PHE A 88 2.12 -3.16 -8.63
C PHE A 88 2.04 -2.80 -10.11
N ALA A 89 3.10 -2.23 -10.69
CA ALA A 89 3.14 -1.93 -12.12
C ALA A 89 3.02 -3.20 -12.96
N LYS A 90 3.69 -4.29 -12.57
CA LYS A 90 3.59 -5.59 -13.25
C LYS A 90 2.21 -6.22 -13.09
N ALA A 91 1.65 -6.19 -11.89
CA ALA A 91 0.31 -6.73 -11.62
C ALA A 91 -0.76 -6.05 -12.47
N GLN A 92 -0.70 -4.72 -12.57
CA GLN A 92 -1.66 -3.93 -13.33
C GLN A 92 -1.54 -4.06 -14.86
N THR A 93 -0.57 -4.81 -15.39
CA THR A 93 -0.59 -5.17 -16.82
C THR A 93 -1.81 -6.04 -17.15
N GLN A 94 -2.08 -7.03 -16.29
CA GLN A 94 -3.16 -8.00 -16.47
C GLN A 94 -4.36 -7.73 -15.58
N LEU A 95 -4.17 -7.08 -14.44
CA LEU A 95 -5.25 -6.75 -13.50
C LEU A 95 -5.80 -5.34 -13.75
N SER A 96 -7.08 -5.15 -13.45
CA SER A 96 -7.67 -3.81 -13.39
C SER A 96 -7.10 -3.00 -12.20
N SER A 97 -7.11 -1.67 -12.31
CA SER A 97 -6.68 -0.78 -11.23
C SER A 97 -7.54 -0.94 -9.97
N SER A 98 -8.82 -1.26 -10.18
CA SER A 98 -9.78 -1.47 -9.12
C SER A 98 -9.55 -2.78 -8.38
N LEU A 99 -9.39 -3.90 -9.10
CA LEU A 99 -9.05 -5.18 -8.47
C LEU A 99 -7.73 -5.10 -7.69
N THR A 100 -6.72 -4.47 -8.29
CA THR A 100 -5.43 -4.24 -7.62
C THR A 100 -5.58 -3.43 -6.34
N GLY A 101 -6.37 -2.34 -6.36
CA GLY A 101 -6.62 -1.51 -5.19
C GLY A 101 -7.38 -2.25 -4.09
N VAL A 102 -8.35 -3.10 -4.46
CA VAL A 102 -9.09 -3.96 -3.54
C VAL A 102 -8.17 -5.00 -2.90
N LEU A 103 -7.31 -5.66 -3.68
CA LEU A 103 -6.33 -6.62 -3.15
C LEU A 103 -5.33 -5.96 -2.19
N ASN A 104 -4.94 -4.71 -2.44
CA ASN A 104 -4.08 -3.95 -1.53
C ASN A 104 -4.75 -3.64 -0.17
N ALA A 105 -6.07 -3.73 -0.05
CA ALA A 105 -6.74 -3.65 1.25
C ALA A 105 -6.46 -4.85 2.16
N LEU A 106 -5.79 -5.90 1.64
CA LEU A 106 -5.25 -7.01 2.44
C LEU A 106 -3.95 -6.66 3.15
N THR A 107 -3.30 -5.52 2.86
CA THR A 107 -2.05 -5.12 3.53
C THR A 107 -2.12 -5.15 5.07
N PRO A 108 -3.19 -4.64 5.73
CA PRO A 108 -3.31 -4.73 7.19
C PRO A 108 -3.33 -6.17 7.72
N LEU A 109 -3.85 -7.13 6.95
CA LEU A 109 -3.80 -8.56 7.31
C LEU A 109 -2.35 -9.03 7.39
N PHE A 110 -1.57 -8.76 6.35
CA PHE A 110 -0.16 -9.15 6.29
C PHE A 110 0.66 -8.45 7.36
N VAL A 111 0.38 -7.17 7.65
CA VAL A 111 1.02 -6.44 8.76
C VAL A 111 0.77 -7.13 10.11
N VAL A 112 -0.47 -7.58 10.39
CA VAL A 112 -0.77 -8.31 11.63
C VAL A 112 -0.10 -9.67 11.67
N LEU A 113 -0.09 -10.40 10.54
CA LEU A 113 0.55 -11.73 10.45
C LEU A 113 2.06 -11.64 10.64
N VAL A 114 2.74 -10.75 9.91
CA VAL A 114 4.18 -10.49 10.05
C VAL A 114 4.49 -10.00 11.47
N GLY A 115 3.66 -9.11 12.02
CA GLY A 115 3.75 -8.66 13.41
C GLY A 115 3.69 -9.79 14.44
N ALA A 116 2.78 -10.75 14.23
CA ALA A 116 2.64 -11.91 15.11
C ALA A 116 3.83 -12.89 14.96
N ILE A 117 4.31 -13.13 13.74
CA ILE A 117 5.37 -14.11 13.46
C ILE A 117 6.75 -13.58 13.91
N PHE A 118 7.11 -12.37 13.47
CA PHE A 118 8.46 -11.83 13.70
C PHE A 118 8.61 -11.14 15.05
N PHE A 119 7.58 -10.43 15.51
CA PHE A 119 7.63 -9.65 16.74
C PHE A 119 6.92 -10.32 17.93
N LYS A 120 6.35 -11.52 17.73
CA LYS A 120 5.56 -12.25 18.75
C LYS A 120 4.46 -11.39 19.39
N SER A 121 3.94 -10.43 18.63
CA SER A 121 2.96 -9.47 19.13
C SER A 121 1.61 -10.18 19.33
N LYS A 122 0.97 -9.95 20.49
CA LYS A 122 -0.33 -10.57 20.78
C LYS A 122 -1.41 -9.94 19.89
N ILE A 123 -2.07 -10.76 19.08
CA ILE A 123 -3.23 -10.33 18.30
C ILE A 123 -4.36 -10.00 19.28
N THR A 124 -4.64 -8.72 19.46
CA THR A 124 -5.72 -8.27 20.33
C THR A 124 -7.08 -8.50 19.66
N ARG A 125 -8.15 -8.68 20.46
CA ARG A 125 -9.53 -8.78 19.93
C ARG A 125 -9.91 -7.58 19.06
N ARG A 126 -9.35 -6.40 19.34
CA ARG A 126 -9.56 -5.17 18.56
C ARG A 126 -8.93 -5.26 17.17
N ASN A 127 -7.74 -5.85 17.04
CA ASN A 127 -7.10 -6.08 15.74
C ASN A 127 -7.89 -7.11 14.92
N ALA A 128 -8.38 -8.17 15.56
CA ALA A 128 -9.22 -9.17 14.89
C ALA A 128 -10.54 -8.57 14.38
N LEU A 129 -11.19 -7.70 15.16
CA LEU A 129 -12.39 -6.98 14.74
C LEU A 129 -12.10 -6.01 13.58
N GLY A 130 -11.03 -5.22 13.66
CA GLY A 130 -10.63 -4.31 12.57
C GLY A 130 -10.35 -5.07 11.28
N LEU A 131 -9.70 -6.23 11.39
CA LEU A 131 -9.43 -7.11 10.27
C LEU A 131 -10.72 -7.69 9.67
N ALA A 132 -11.65 -8.17 10.50
CA ALA A 132 -12.95 -8.67 10.04
C ALA A 132 -13.75 -7.57 9.30
N ILE A 133 -13.76 -6.35 9.84
CA ILE A 133 -14.41 -5.19 9.19
C ILE A 133 -13.75 -4.89 7.84
N ALA A 134 -12.41 -4.89 7.77
CA ALA A 134 -11.69 -4.68 6.52
C ALA A 134 -12.02 -5.74 5.46
N PHE A 135 -12.08 -7.02 5.86
CA PHE A 135 -12.50 -8.11 4.98
C PHE A 135 -13.92 -7.95 4.47
N VAL A 136 -14.87 -7.60 5.34
CA VAL A 136 -16.26 -7.34 4.94
C VAL A 136 -16.33 -6.17 3.97
N GLY A 137 -15.60 -5.08 4.23
CA GLY A 137 -15.53 -3.93 3.33
C GLY A 137 -15.01 -4.30 1.94
N VAL A 138 -13.94 -5.12 1.88
CA VAL A 138 -13.40 -5.66 0.64
C VAL A 138 -14.44 -6.53 -0.09
N ALA A 139 -15.09 -7.45 0.62
CA ALA A 139 -16.13 -8.30 0.04
C ALA A 139 -17.28 -7.47 -0.56
N VAL A 140 -17.75 -6.45 0.15
CA VAL A 140 -18.78 -5.53 -0.35
C VAL A 140 -18.32 -4.78 -1.59
N LEU A 141 -17.09 -4.25 -1.60
CA LEU A 141 -16.55 -3.53 -2.77
C LEU A 141 -16.45 -4.42 -4.01
N VAL A 142 -16.07 -5.69 -3.84
CA VAL A 142 -16.05 -6.69 -4.92
C VAL A 142 -17.46 -6.98 -5.44
N LEU A 143 -18.44 -7.09 -4.55
CA LEU A 143 -19.82 -7.45 -4.89
C LEU A 143 -20.62 -6.29 -5.51
N VAL A 144 -20.34 -5.03 -5.13
CA VAL A 144 -21.10 -3.85 -5.59
C VAL A 144 -20.65 -3.35 -6.96
N LYS A 145 -19.38 -3.52 -7.32
CA LYS A 145 -18.80 -2.92 -8.52
C LYS A 145 -19.32 -3.52 -9.83
N GLU A 146 -19.73 -4.77 -9.82
CA GLU A 146 -20.36 -5.43 -10.95
C GLU A 146 -21.70 -5.96 -10.45
N GLY A 147 -22.82 -5.50 -11.05
CA GLY A 147 -24.17 -6.00 -10.74
C GLY A 147 -24.41 -7.50 -11.01
N SER A 148 -23.33 -8.27 -11.12
CA SER A 148 -23.22 -9.71 -11.26
C SER A 148 -22.00 -10.13 -10.44
N GLY A 149 -22.21 -10.89 -9.36
CA GLY A 149 -21.14 -11.36 -8.48
C GLY A 149 -20.04 -12.16 -9.19
N PHE A 150 -18.96 -12.45 -8.46
CA PHE A 150 -17.81 -13.27 -8.86
C PHE A 150 -17.04 -12.86 -10.15
N GLY A 151 -17.50 -11.89 -10.95
CA GLY A 151 -16.82 -11.41 -12.17
C GLY A 151 -15.43 -10.86 -11.91
N ALA A 152 -15.26 -10.06 -10.86
CA ALA A 152 -13.94 -9.64 -10.39
C ALA A 152 -13.01 -10.80 -9.96
N LEU A 153 -13.55 -11.96 -9.54
CA LEU A 153 -12.72 -13.15 -9.28
C LEU A 153 -12.29 -13.86 -10.57
N SER A 154 -13.00 -13.64 -11.68
CA SER A 154 -12.59 -14.15 -13.00
C SER A 154 -11.37 -13.40 -13.57
N GLU A 155 -11.15 -12.15 -13.16
CA GLU A 155 -9.92 -11.40 -13.46
C GLU A 155 -8.71 -11.88 -12.62
N ILE A 156 -8.92 -12.67 -11.56
CA ILE A 156 -7.84 -13.17 -10.71
C ILE A 156 -7.03 -14.22 -11.48
N ASN A 157 -5.90 -13.77 -12.01
CA ASN A 157 -4.88 -14.61 -12.64
C ASN A 157 -3.63 -14.70 -11.73
N ALA A 158 -2.60 -15.41 -12.16
CA ALA A 158 -1.30 -15.51 -11.48
C ALA A 158 -0.66 -14.15 -11.15
N TYR A 159 -1.07 -13.06 -11.82
CA TYR A 159 -0.59 -11.72 -11.52
C TYR A 159 -1.11 -11.16 -10.18
N ALA A 160 -2.16 -11.74 -9.60
CA ALA A 160 -2.62 -11.41 -8.25
C ALA A 160 -1.56 -11.76 -7.19
N PHE A 161 -0.71 -12.77 -7.43
CA PHE A 161 0.41 -13.08 -6.55
C PHE A 161 1.41 -11.94 -6.42
N PHE A 162 1.60 -11.12 -7.47
CA PHE A 162 2.47 -9.94 -7.39
C PHE A 162 1.88 -8.88 -6.44
N VAL A 163 0.56 -8.74 -6.41
CA VAL A 163 -0.11 -7.82 -5.47
C VAL A 163 0.01 -8.33 -4.04
N ILE A 164 -0.23 -9.63 -3.83
CA ILE A 164 -0.09 -10.27 -2.52
C ILE A 164 1.35 -10.13 -2.01
N LEU A 165 2.34 -10.40 -2.86
CA LEU A 165 3.75 -10.22 -2.52
C LEU A 165 4.05 -8.76 -2.16
N ALA A 166 3.52 -7.80 -2.91
CA ALA A 166 3.67 -6.38 -2.58
C ALA A 166 3.03 -6.01 -1.24
N CYS A 167 1.93 -6.66 -0.84
CA CYS A 167 1.29 -6.45 0.46
C CYS A 167 2.09 -7.05 1.64
N THR A 168 2.96 -8.04 1.37
CA THR A 168 3.81 -8.66 2.39
C THR A 168 5.08 -7.88 2.69
N CYS A 169 5.50 -7.03 1.75
CA CYS A 169 6.66 -6.16 1.88
C CYS A 169 6.42 -5.02 2.87
#